data_AF-A0A355T6N8-F1
#
_entry.id   AF-A0A355T6N8-F1
#
_cell.length_a   1.000
_cell.length_b   1.000
_cell.length_c   1.000
_cell.angle_alpha   90.00
_cell.angle_beta   90.00
_cell.angle_gamma   90.00
#
_symmetry.space_group_name_H-M   'P 1'
#
loop_
_entity.id
_entity.type
_entity.pdbx_description
1 polymer ?
#
loop_
_entity_poly.entity_id
_entity_poly.type
_entity_poly.pdbx_seq_one_letter_code
_entity_poly.pdbx_strand_id
1 'polypeptide(L)' 'QSGFCRNCLADWYKDAAEDKGIEMSKDAAREHIYGEPFSDWKKKHQAEATPEQMAAFKAAQENHS' A
#
# COMPACT_ATOMS: atom_id res chain seq x y z
N GLN A 1 1.04 -7.75 -21.09
CA GLN A 1 1.11 -7.48 -19.64
C GLN A 1 0.62 -6.07 -19.42
N SER A 2 -0.27 -5.84 -18.45
CA SER A 2 -0.61 -4.48 -18.04
C SER A 2 0.56 -3.91 -17.25
N GLY A 3 1.19 -2.84 -17.73
CA GLY A 3 2.37 -2.23 -17.10
C GLY A 3 2.07 -1.42 -15.83
N PHE A 4 0.90 -1.63 -15.21
CA PHE A 4 0.47 -0.91 -14.02
C PHE A 4 -0.45 -1.77 -13.15
N CYS A 5 -0.51 -1.44 -11.86
CA CYS A 5 -1.41 -2.06 -10.88
C CYS A 5 -2.23 -0.99 -10.15
N ARG A 6 -3.12 -1.40 -9.24
CA ARG A 6 -3.95 -0.47 -8.45
C ARG A 6 -3.14 0.51 -7.63
N ASN A 7 -1.95 0.12 -7.15
CA ASN A 7 -1.06 1.04 -6.46
C ASN A 7 -0.49 2.12 -7.40
N CYS A 8 -0.20 1.78 -8.66
CA CYS A 8 0.23 2.78 -9.65
C CYS A 8 -0.89 3.80 -9.91
N LEU A 9 -2.15 3.34 -9.97
CA LEU A 9 -3.31 4.23 -10.09
C LEU A 9 -3.46 5.14 -8.85
N ALA A 10 -3.22 4.61 -7.65
CA ALA A 10 -3.29 5.39 -6.42
C ALA A 10 -2.19 6.45 -6.35
N ASP A 11 -0.98 6.12 -6.80
CA ASP A 11 0.13 7.09 -6.87
C ASP A 11 -0.20 8.20 -7.89
N TRP A 12 -0.68 7.88 -9.10
CA TRP A 12 -1.12 8.89 -10.08
C TRP A 12 -2.31 9.73 -9.60
N TYR A 13 -3.23 9.15 -8.84
CA TYR A 13 -4.36 9.87 -8.29
C TYR A 13 -3.91 10.90 -7.24
N LYS A 14 -2.96 10.51 -6.38
CA LYS A 14 -2.32 11.43 -5.43
C LYS A 14 -1.60 12.56 -6.14
N ASP A 15 -0.77 12.25 -7.13
CA ASP A 15 -0.01 13.27 -7.88
C ASP A 15 -0.96 14.28 -8.55
N ALA A 16 -2.05 13.80 -9.16
CA ALA A 16 -3.07 14.67 -9.75
C ALA A 16 -3.85 15.52 -8.72
N ALA A 17 -3.95 15.08 -7.46
CA ALA A 17 -4.53 15.86 -6.38
C ALA A 17 -3.56 16.96 -5.94
N GLU A 18 -2.27 16.65 -5.80
CA GLU A 18 -1.21 17.61 -5.48
C GLU A 18 -1.12 18.71 -6.56
N ASP A 19 -1.20 18.35 -7.84
CA ASP A 19 -1.25 19.32 -8.95
C ASP A 19 -2.45 20.28 -8.88
N LYS A 20 -3.54 19.86 -8.22
CA LYS A 20 -4.73 20.67 -7.97
C LYS A 20 -4.67 21.43 -6.64
N GLY A 21 -3.55 21.35 -5.91
CA GLY A 21 -3.38 21.95 -4.60
C GLY A 21 -4.19 21.25 -3.49
N ILE A 22 -4.59 20.00 -3.72
CA ILE A 22 -5.31 19.18 -2.74
C ILE A 22 -4.30 18.28 -2.05
N GLU A 23 -4.07 18.52 -0.76
CA GLU A 23 -3.22 17.63 0.03
C GLU A 23 -3.87 16.26 0.16
N MET A 24 -3.14 15.22 -0.24
CA MET A 24 -3.64 13.85 -0.25
C MET A 24 -2.58 12.87 0.24
N SER A 25 -2.93 12.09 1.26
CA SER A 25 -2.06 11.01 1.72
C SER A 25 -2.14 9.81 0.78
N LYS A 26 -1.06 9.01 0.76
CA LYS A 26 -1.00 7.78 -0.03
C LYS A 26 -2.09 6.78 0.36
N ASP A 27 -2.45 6.74 1.64
CA ASP A 27 -3.53 5.89 2.12
C ASP A 27 -4.88 6.41 1.60
N ALA A 28 -5.19 7.71 1.72
CA ALA A 28 -6.42 8.27 1.17
C ALA A 28 -6.57 8.04 -0.35
N ALA A 29 -5.48 8.16 -1.11
CA ALA A 29 -5.48 7.87 -2.54
C ALA A 29 -5.76 6.37 -2.82
N ARG A 30 -5.21 5.47 -2.00
CA ARG A 30 -5.52 4.04 -2.07
C ARG A 30 -6.96 3.76 -1.69
N GLU A 31 -7.52 4.39 -0.66
CA GLU A 31 -8.92 4.20 -0.29
C GLU A 31 -9.87 4.55 -1.44
N HIS A 32 -9.58 5.63 -2.18
CA HIS A 32 -10.33 5.98 -3.38
C HIS A 32 -10.24 4.94 -4.49
N ILE A 33 -9.08 4.33 -4.71
CA ILE A 33 -8.88 3.32 -5.76
C ILE A 33 -9.40 1.93 -5.35
N TYR A 34 -9.26 1.57 -4.08
CA TYR A 34 -9.67 0.27 -3.55
C TYR A 34 -11.14 0.24 -3.12
N GLY A 35 -11.78 1.40 -2.93
CA GLY A 35 -13.19 1.53 -2.55
C GLY A 35 -13.49 1.22 -1.07
N GLU A 36 -12.45 0.96 -0.28
CA GLU A 36 -12.51 0.72 1.16
C GLU A 36 -11.19 1.13 1.81
N PRO A 37 -11.15 1.36 3.14
CA PRO A 37 -9.93 1.63 3.87
C PRO A 37 -8.84 0.61 3.54
N PHE A 38 -7.64 1.06 3.17
CA PHE A 38 -6.57 0.14 2.79
C PHE A 38 -6.24 -0.83 3.93
N SER A 39 -6.40 -0.40 5.19
CA SER A 39 -6.28 -1.23 6.38
C SER A 39 -7.32 -2.34 6.44
N ASP A 40 -8.55 -2.09 6.01
CA ASP A 40 -9.64 -3.08 6.01
C ASP A 40 -9.54 -4.02 4.81
N TRP A 41 -9.15 -3.53 3.63
CA TRP A 41 -8.78 -4.38 2.50
C TRP A 41 -7.63 -5.32 2.88
N LYS A 42 -6.60 -4.78 3.55
CA LYS A 42 -5.44 -5.56 4.04
C LYS A 42 -5.87 -6.62 5.05
N LYS A 43 -6.76 -6.31 6.00
CA LYS A 43 -7.29 -7.32 6.94
C LYS A 43 -8.10 -8.42 6.24
N LYS A 44 -8.89 -8.08 5.21
CA LYS A 44 -9.75 -9.04 4.50
C LYS A 44 -8.98 -9.94 3.53
N HIS A 45 -7.91 -9.41 2.93
CA HIS A 45 -7.22 -10.06 1.81
C HIS A 45 -5.77 -10.43 2.08
N GLN A 46 -5.13 -9.85 3.10
CA GLN A 46 -3.79 -10.23 3.48
C GLN A 46 -3.86 -11.29 4.59
N ALA A 47 -3.44 -12.51 4.24
CA ALA A 47 -3.25 -13.57 5.23
C ALA A 47 -2.25 -13.11 6.29
N GLU A 48 -2.49 -13.49 7.54
CA GLU A 48 -1.53 -13.28 8.62
C GLU A 48 -0.19 -13.90 8.23
N ALA A 49 0.89 -13.13 8.43
CA ALA A 49 2.23 -13.64 8.19
C ALA A 49 2.45 -14.83 9.13
N THR A 50 2.94 -15.94 8.58
CA THR A 50 3.26 -17.10 9.43
C THR A 50 4.41 -16.74 10.37
N PRO A 51 4.55 -17.43 11.52
CA PRO A 51 5.66 -17.22 12.43
C PRO A 51 7.03 -17.27 11.73
N GLU A 52 7.19 -18.14 10.73
CA GLU A 52 8.40 -18.28 9.92
C GLU A 52 8.64 -17.05 9.03
N GLN A 53 7.58 -16.49 8.44
CA GLN A 53 7.68 -15.26 7.64
C GLN A 53 8.05 -14.06 8.50
N MET A 54 7.54 -13.98 9.73
CA MET A 54 7.92 -12.93 10.68
C MET A 54 9.38 -13.08 11.14
N ALA A 55 9.83 -14.31 11.42
CA ALA A 55 11.21 -14.58 11.81
C ALA A 55 12.20 -14.21 10.68
N ALA A 56 11.87 -14.56 9.44
CA ALA A 56 12.65 -14.19 8.26
C ALA A 56 12.69 -12.66 8.04
N PHE A 57 11.57 -11.96 8.25
CA PHE A 57 11.52 -10.51 8.17
C PHE A 57 12.40 -9.84 9.25
N LYS A 58 12.34 -10.32 10.48
CA LYS A 58 13.16 -9.80 11.59
C LYS A 58 14.65 -10.03 11.34
N ALA A 59 15.04 -11.23 10.91
CA ALA A 59 16.42 -11.53 10.54
C ALA A 59 16.93 -10.67 9.38
N ALA A 60 16.07 -10.36 8.40
CA ALA A 60 16.41 -9.44 7.32
C ALA A 60 16.59 -8.00 7.81
N GLN A 61 15.78 -7.51 8.77
CA GLN A 61 15.95 -6.18 9.36
C GLN A 61 17.27 -6.06 10.14
N GLU A 62 17.65 -7.09 10.91
CA GLU A 62 18.91 -7.11 11.69
C GLU A 62 20.16 -7.16 10.79
N ASN A 63 20.06 -7.71 9.58
CA ASN A 63 21.15 -7.72 8.60
C ASN A 63 21.30 -6.41 7.80
N HIS A 64 20.32 -5.50 7.91
CA HIS A 64 20.31 -4.20 7.24
C HIS A 64 20.63 -3.02 8.19
N SER A 65 21.10 -3.30 9.40
CA SER A 65 21.62 -2.33 10.38
C SER A 65 23.13 -2.33 10.48
#